data_AF-A0A519WUJ4-F1
#
_entry.id   AF-A0A519WUJ4-F1
#
_cell.length_a   1.000
_cell.length_b   1.000
_cell.length_c   1.000
_cell.angle_alpha   90.00
_cell.angle_beta   90.00
_cell.angle_gamma   90.00
#
_symmetry.space_group_name_H-M   'P 1'
#
loop_
_entity.id
_entity.type
_entity.pdbx_description
1 polymer ?
#
loop_
_entity_poly.entity_id
_entity_poly.type
_entity_poly.pdbx_seq_one_letter_code
_entity_poly.pdbx_strand_id
1 'polypeptide(L)'
;LKQKNGLWRVKVKNQETGDKRIVAAKFVFIGAGGGSLPLLEKSNIPEAKGFGGFPVSGQWLKCTNPEVIAEHNAKVYGKASVGAPPMSVPHLDTRMIDGKKALLFGPYAGFSTRFLKHGSLMDLPLSIKIGNIRPMIAAGLDNIQLTKYLIEQVRQSPQDRLEALKEYLPTAKMEDWELETAGQRVQVIKKDDEHGGILEFGTEVVTAEDGSIAALLGASPGASTAVSIMLSLLDRCFGEQVKQPQWQQKLRQMIPSYGQKLNENASLAEQIRNETTASLKLKTV
;
A
#
# COMPACT_ATOMS: atom_id res chain seq x y z
N LEU A 1 4.46 -23.51 -5.72
CA LEU A 1 3.45 -24.41 -6.31
C LEU A 1 3.03 -25.44 -5.28
N LYS A 2 1.72 -25.67 -5.16
CA LYS A 2 1.18 -26.70 -4.27
C LYS A 2 1.52 -28.09 -4.81
N GLN A 3 1.97 -28.98 -3.92
CA GLN A 3 2.36 -30.36 -4.23
C GLN A 3 1.19 -31.32 -3.93
N LYS A 4 1.27 -32.55 -4.45
CA LYS A 4 0.24 -33.59 -4.21
C LYS A 4 0.07 -33.93 -2.72
N ASN A 5 1.11 -33.76 -1.91
CA ASN A 5 1.07 -33.96 -0.46
C ASN A 5 0.51 -32.76 0.33
N GLY A 6 -0.08 -31.78 -0.36
CA GLY A 6 -0.67 -30.58 0.25
C GLY A 6 0.32 -29.47 0.60
N LEU A 7 1.63 -29.72 0.55
CA LEU A 7 2.64 -28.71 0.88
C LEU A 7 2.93 -27.77 -0.29
N TRP A 8 3.23 -26.51 0.03
CA TRP A 8 3.77 -25.56 -0.91
C TRP A 8 5.26 -25.77 -1.12
N ARG A 9 5.68 -25.94 -2.37
CA ARG A 9 7.09 -25.87 -2.78
C ARG A 9 7.42 -24.43 -3.17
N VAL A 10 8.25 -23.78 -2.37
CA VAL A 10 8.70 -22.39 -2.56
C VAL A 10 10.16 -22.39 -2.99
N LYS A 11 10.45 -21.83 -4.17
CA LYS A 11 11.82 -21.66 -4.67
C LYS A 11 12.34 -20.30 -4.22
N VAL A 12 13.44 -20.30 -3.48
CA VAL A 12 14.08 -19.09 -2.95
C VAL A 12 15.43 -18.94 -3.63
N LYS A 13 15.75 -17.72 -4.06
CA LYS A 13 17.06 -17.34 -4.61
C LYS A 13 17.70 -16.32 -3.68
N ASN A 14 18.92 -16.57 -3.21
CA ASN A 14 19.74 -15.55 -2.56
C ASN A 14 20.18 -14.54 -3.63
N GLN A 15 19.90 -13.25 -3.43
CA GLN A 15 20.24 -12.21 -4.39
C GLN A 15 21.74 -11.87 -4.38
N GLU A 16 22.44 -12.10 -3.27
CA GLU A 16 23.87 -11.83 -3.11
C GLU A 16 24.72 -12.96 -3.71
N THR A 17 24.45 -14.21 -3.29
CA THR A 17 25.25 -15.37 -3.73
C THR A 17 24.73 -16.01 -5.01
N GLY A 18 23.46 -15.78 -5.36
CA GLY A 18 22.79 -16.45 -6.48
C GLY A 18 22.26 -17.85 -6.17
N ASP A 19 22.53 -18.39 -4.98
CA ASP A 19 22.16 -19.74 -4.57
C ASP A 19 20.65 -19.94 -4.58
N LYS A 20 20.23 -21.16 -4.95
CA LYS A 20 18.82 -21.53 -5.04
C LYS A 20 18.54 -22.64 -4.06
N ARG A 21 17.50 -22.46 -3.24
CA ARG A 21 16.99 -23.51 -2.36
C ARG A 21 15.49 -23.67 -2.51
N ILE A 22 15.00 -24.82 -2.08
CA ILE A 22 13.58 -25.15 -2.06
C ILE A 22 13.15 -25.30 -0.60
N VAL A 23 12.07 -24.62 -0.24
CA VAL A 23 11.43 -24.73 1.07
C VAL A 23 10.05 -25.38 0.89
N ALA A 24 9.75 -26.36 1.73
CA ALA A 24 8.41 -26.93 1.84
C ALA A 24 7.67 -26.22 2.99
N ALA A 25 6.45 -25.74 2.72
CA ALA A 25 5.66 -25.01 3.70
C ALA A 25 4.21 -25.51 3.71
N LYS A 26 3.60 -25.61 4.90
CA LYS A 26 2.16 -25.91 5.03
C LYS A 26 1.29 -24.71 4.67
N PHE A 27 1.78 -23.51 5.01
CA PHE A 27 1.13 -22.24 4.75
C PHE A 27 2.12 -21.25 4.11
N VAL A 28 1.66 -20.43 3.18
CA VAL A 28 2.46 -19.35 2.57
C VAL A 28 1.72 -18.02 2.69
N PHE A 29 2.40 -17.01 3.23
CA PHE A 29 1.90 -15.64 3.23
C PHE A 29 2.72 -14.79 2.26
N ILE A 30 2.05 -14.11 1.33
CA ILE A 30 2.67 -13.24 0.33
C ILE A 30 2.41 -11.78 0.72
N GLY A 31 3.42 -11.15 1.32
CA GLY A 31 3.45 -9.73 1.67
C GLY A 31 4.61 -9.00 1.03
N ALA A 32 4.75 -9.09 -0.30
CA ALA A 32 5.92 -8.63 -1.05
C ALA A 32 5.72 -7.27 -1.76
N GLY A 33 4.84 -6.41 -1.23
CA GLY A 33 4.46 -5.15 -1.87
C GLY A 33 3.93 -5.37 -3.28
N GLY A 34 4.38 -4.58 -4.26
CA GLY A 34 4.00 -4.80 -5.67
C GLY A 34 4.40 -6.17 -6.23
N GLY A 35 5.41 -6.82 -5.63
CA GLY A 35 5.80 -8.19 -5.97
C GLY A 35 4.80 -9.26 -5.55
N SER A 36 3.79 -8.92 -4.73
CA SER A 36 2.76 -9.87 -4.30
C SER A 36 1.94 -10.39 -5.47
N LEU A 37 1.58 -9.53 -6.44
CA LEU A 37 0.75 -9.93 -7.57
C LEU A 37 1.44 -11.02 -8.43
N PRO A 38 2.68 -10.85 -8.92
CA PRO A 38 3.37 -11.92 -9.65
C PRO A 38 3.56 -13.22 -8.86
N LEU A 39 3.73 -13.15 -7.54
CA LEU A 39 3.85 -14.33 -6.68
C LEU A 39 2.51 -15.05 -6.50
N LEU A 40 1.43 -14.30 -6.34
CA LEU A 40 0.06 -14.82 -6.27
C LEU A 40 -0.30 -15.51 -7.59
N GLU A 41 0.01 -14.90 -8.73
CA GLU A 41 -0.24 -15.53 -10.02
C GLU A 41 0.55 -16.83 -10.22
N LYS A 42 1.80 -16.89 -9.75
CA LYS A 42 2.62 -18.12 -9.76
C LYS A 42 2.08 -19.22 -8.84
N SER A 43 1.19 -18.89 -7.90
CA SER A 43 0.55 -19.90 -7.07
C SER A 43 -0.46 -20.76 -7.87
N ASN A 44 -1.01 -20.20 -8.94
CA ASN A 44 -2.03 -20.81 -9.80
C ASN A 44 -3.32 -21.25 -9.07
N ILE A 45 -3.65 -20.62 -7.94
CA ILE A 45 -4.94 -20.82 -7.27
C ILE A 45 -6.06 -20.16 -8.10
N PRO A 46 -7.29 -20.69 -8.10
CA PRO A 46 -8.42 -20.10 -8.82
C PRO A 46 -8.68 -18.64 -8.47
N GLU A 47 -8.54 -18.27 -7.19
CA GLU A 47 -8.81 -16.95 -6.61
C GLU A 47 -7.81 -15.89 -7.07
N ALA A 48 -6.66 -16.29 -7.62
CA ALA A 48 -5.69 -15.36 -8.21
C ALA A 48 -6.11 -14.87 -9.60
N LYS A 49 -7.08 -15.52 -10.25
CA LYS A 49 -7.48 -15.18 -11.62
C LYS A 49 -8.26 -13.87 -11.66
N GLY A 50 -8.03 -13.08 -12.70
CA GLY A 50 -8.72 -11.80 -12.89
C GLY A 50 -8.07 -10.62 -12.19
N PHE A 51 -7.02 -10.85 -11.38
CA PHE A 51 -6.24 -9.77 -10.79
C PHE A 51 -5.24 -9.20 -11.79
N GLY A 52 -5.23 -7.88 -11.91
CA GLY A 52 -4.24 -7.09 -12.63
C GLY A 52 -3.60 -6.07 -11.69
N GLY A 53 -2.58 -5.39 -12.21
CA GLY A 53 -1.88 -4.35 -11.47
C GLY A 53 -1.44 -3.24 -12.39
N PHE A 54 -1.65 -2.00 -11.97
CA PHE A 54 -1.13 -0.82 -12.64
C PHE A 54 -0.10 -0.13 -11.73
N PRO A 55 1.17 -0.03 -12.16
CA PRO A 55 2.19 0.60 -11.35
C PRO A 55 2.00 2.12 -11.32
N VAL A 56 2.03 2.68 -10.12
CA VAL A 56 1.96 4.12 -9.88
C VAL A 56 3.23 4.53 -9.13
N SER A 57 3.99 5.46 -9.72
CA SER A 57 5.15 6.08 -9.08
C SER A 57 4.75 7.47 -8.57
N GLY A 58 5.30 7.85 -7.42
CA GLY A 58 5.22 9.23 -6.92
C GLY A 58 6.55 9.96 -7.11
N GLN A 59 6.49 11.28 -7.21
CA GLN A 59 7.66 12.17 -7.12
C GLN A 59 7.35 13.33 -6.17
N TRP A 60 8.39 13.90 -5.58
CA TRP A 60 8.31 15.07 -4.70
C TRP A 60 9.36 16.08 -5.11
N LEU A 61 9.04 17.36 -5.01
CA LEU A 61 10.08 18.38 -4.89
C LEU A 61 10.58 18.37 -3.46
N LYS A 62 11.88 18.18 -3.27
CA LYS A 62 12.55 18.21 -1.99
C LYS A 62 13.35 19.50 -1.86
N CYS A 63 13.11 20.22 -0.79
CA CYS A 63 13.89 21.41 -0.49
C CYS A 63 15.30 21.01 -0.04
N THR A 64 16.31 21.68 -0.58
CA THR A 64 17.72 21.53 -0.23
C THR A 64 18.25 22.68 0.62
N ASN A 65 17.46 23.76 0.78
CA ASN A 65 17.83 24.95 1.53
C ASN A 65 17.46 24.84 3.03
N PRO A 66 18.45 24.80 3.95
CA PRO A 66 18.20 24.65 5.38
C PRO A 66 17.40 25.79 6.00
N GLU A 67 17.54 27.02 5.48
CA GLU A 67 16.84 28.19 6.01
C GLU A 67 15.34 28.08 5.75
N VAL A 68 14.96 27.73 4.51
CA VAL A 68 13.56 27.48 4.13
C VAL A 68 12.96 26.32 4.92
N ILE A 69 13.72 25.23 5.12
CA ILE A 69 13.28 24.07 5.92
C ILE A 69 13.03 24.45 7.39
N ALA A 70 13.86 25.32 7.96
CA ALA A 70 13.76 25.71 9.37
C ALA A 70 12.44 26.45 9.66
N GLU A 71 12.00 27.31 8.73
CA GLU A 71 10.77 28.12 8.88
C GLU A 71 9.48 27.30 8.92
N HIS A 72 9.44 26.13 8.26
CA HIS A 72 8.21 25.34 8.12
C HIS A 72 8.06 24.30 9.22
N ASN A 73 7.04 24.38 10.07
CA ASN A 73 6.85 23.46 11.22
C ASN A 73 5.61 22.57 11.10
N ALA A 74 4.91 22.63 9.98
CA ALA A 74 3.64 21.94 9.79
C ALA A 74 3.55 21.28 8.41
N LYS A 75 2.54 20.42 8.29
CA LYS A 75 2.07 19.90 7.02
C LYS A 75 0.86 20.72 6.56
N VAL A 76 0.97 21.34 5.40
CA VAL A 76 -0.04 22.25 4.85
C VAL A 76 -0.67 21.62 3.61
N TYR A 77 -1.96 21.34 3.69
CA TYR A 77 -2.76 20.85 2.57
C TYR A 77 -3.40 22.01 1.85
N GLY A 78 -3.40 21.96 0.52
CA GLY A 78 -4.11 22.94 -0.29
C GLY A 78 -5.52 22.47 -0.62
N LYS A 79 -6.25 23.34 -1.31
CA LYS A 79 -7.57 23.01 -1.83
C LYS A 79 -7.42 22.11 -3.05
N ALA A 80 -8.24 21.06 -3.14
CA ALA A 80 -8.32 20.25 -4.35
C ALA A 80 -8.72 21.15 -5.54
N SER A 81 -7.93 21.11 -6.62
CA SER A 81 -8.35 21.72 -7.88
C SER A 81 -9.59 21.01 -8.42
N VAL A 82 -10.44 21.74 -9.13
CA VAL A 82 -11.66 21.18 -9.71
C VAL A 82 -11.29 20.00 -10.62
N GLY A 83 -11.87 18.82 -10.35
CA GLY A 83 -11.60 17.59 -11.11
C GLY A 83 -10.39 16.77 -10.64
N ALA A 84 -9.60 17.24 -9.66
CA ALA A 84 -8.56 16.42 -9.07
C ALA A 84 -9.16 15.26 -8.24
N PRO A 85 -8.62 14.03 -8.35
CA PRO A 85 -9.02 12.94 -7.47
C PRO A 85 -8.79 13.33 -6.00
N PRO A 86 -9.70 12.98 -5.07
CA PRO A 86 -9.64 13.41 -3.66
C PRO A 86 -8.35 12.98 -2.93
N MET A 87 -7.59 12.03 -3.48
CA MET A 87 -6.34 11.52 -2.91
C MET A 87 -5.05 12.16 -3.47
N SER A 88 -5.14 13.09 -4.44
CA SER A 88 -3.96 13.53 -5.22
C SER A 88 -3.56 15.00 -5.00
N VAL A 89 -4.12 15.68 -4.01
CA VAL A 89 -3.85 17.12 -3.82
C VAL A 89 -2.42 17.35 -3.33
N PRO A 90 -1.65 18.25 -4.00
CA PRO A 90 -0.35 18.65 -3.52
C PRO A 90 -0.41 19.25 -2.12
N HIS A 91 0.67 19.10 -1.39
CA HIS A 91 0.81 19.63 -0.05
C HIS A 91 2.28 19.89 0.25
N LEU A 92 2.51 20.90 1.09
CA LEU A 92 3.82 21.21 1.63
C LEU A 92 3.99 20.45 2.94
N ASP A 93 4.98 19.57 3.00
CA ASP A 93 5.11 18.54 4.02
C ASP A 93 6.43 18.65 4.76
N THR A 94 6.37 19.05 6.03
CA THR A 94 7.51 19.00 6.94
C THR A 94 7.59 17.62 7.59
N ARG A 95 8.71 16.93 7.44
CA ARG A 95 8.94 15.59 8.01
C ARG A 95 10.28 15.48 8.72
N MET A 96 10.38 14.50 9.61
CA MET A 96 11.65 14.02 10.17
C MET A 96 12.07 12.76 9.40
N ILE A 97 13.21 12.82 8.70
CA ILE A 97 13.80 11.71 7.96
C ILE A 97 15.20 11.49 8.51
N ASP A 98 15.48 10.30 9.04
CA ASP A 98 16.77 9.96 9.67
C ASP A 98 17.24 10.99 10.71
N GLY A 99 16.31 11.51 11.50
CA GLY A 99 16.56 12.51 12.53
C GLY A 99 16.77 13.94 12.02
N LYS A 100 16.66 14.17 10.70
CA LYS A 100 16.78 15.51 10.08
C LYS A 100 15.43 16.01 9.61
N LYS A 101 15.20 17.31 9.78
CA LYS A 101 14.03 18.01 9.24
C LYS A 101 14.15 18.10 7.73
N ALA A 102 13.10 17.74 7.01
CA ALA A 102 13.00 17.79 5.56
C ALA A 102 11.69 18.47 5.16
N LEU A 103 11.71 19.22 4.06
CA LEU A 103 10.55 19.87 3.49
C LEU A 103 10.31 19.33 2.08
N LEU A 104 9.12 18.81 1.83
CA LEU A 104 8.74 18.18 0.57
C LEU A 104 7.48 18.85 0.02
N PHE A 105 7.35 18.93 -1.30
CA PHE A 105 6.15 19.39 -1.98
C PHE A 105 5.71 18.40 -3.07
N GLY A 106 4.41 18.12 -3.11
CA GLY A 106 3.82 17.10 -3.99
C GLY A 106 2.65 16.40 -3.31
N PRO A 107 2.24 15.20 -3.76
CA PRO A 107 2.94 14.36 -4.72
C PRO A 107 2.67 14.76 -6.18
N TYR A 108 3.65 14.51 -7.03
CA TYR A 108 3.49 14.48 -8.49
C TYR A 108 3.42 13.03 -8.97
N ALA A 109 2.63 12.78 -10.02
CA ALA A 109 2.63 11.46 -10.65
C ALA A 109 3.95 11.24 -11.42
N GLY A 110 4.56 10.08 -11.21
CA GLY A 110 5.66 9.57 -12.03
C GLY A 110 5.22 8.36 -12.85
N PHE A 111 5.99 8.04 -13.89
CA PHE A 111 5.77 6.84 -14.71
C PHE A 111 6.87 5.80 -14.49
N SER A 112 6.47 4.56 -14.27
CA SER A 112 7.36 3.40 -14.15
C SER A 112 6.56 2.14 -14.43
N THR A 113 7.16 1.18 -15.14
CA THR A 113 6.57 -0.14 -15.37
C THR A 113 6.95 -1.17 -14.30
N ARG A 114 7.78 -0.78 -13.33
CA ARG A 114 8.27 -1.64 -12.24
C ARG A 114 7.20 -1.81 -11.17
N PHE A 115 7.15 -2.98 -10.55
CA PHE A 115 6.27 -3.22 -9.40
C PHE A 115 6.99 -2.99 -8.06
N LEU A 116 8.33 -3.03 -8.06
CA LEU A 116 9.19 -2.75 -6.91
C LEU A 116 10.17 -1.62 -7.24
N LYS A 117 10.68 -0.92 -6.20
CA LYS A 117 11.68 0.16 -6.37
C LYS A 117 12.89 -0.30 -7.19
N HIS A 118 13.36 -1.52 -6.95
CA HIS A 118 14.44 -2.18 -7.69
C HIS A 118 13.92 -3.36 -8.53
N GLY A 119 12.71 -3.22 -9.10
CA GLY A 119 12.04 -4.22 -9.93
C GLY A 119 12.43 -4.19 -11.41
N SER A 120 11.77 -5.04 -12.20
CA SER A 120 12.02 -5.15 -13.64
C SER A 120 11.14 -4.18 -14.44
N LEU A 121 11.69 -3.60 -15.51
CA LEU A 121 10.88 -2.85 -16.47
C LEU A 121 9.86 -3.73 -17.20
N MET A 122 10.04 -5.06 -17.15
CA MET A 122 9.11 -6.04 -17.69
C MET A 122 7.99 -6.44 -16.71
N ASP A 123 7.95 -5.89 -15.49
CA ASP A 123 6.94 -6.27 -14.48
C ASP A 123 5.51 -6.05 -15.02
N LEU A 124 5.18 -4.84 -15.50
CA LEU A 124 3.86 -4.56 -16.08
C LEU A 124 3.57 -5.41 -17.34
N PRO A 125 4.40 -5.42 -18.41
CA PRO A 125 4.13 -6.26 -19.58
C PRO A 125 3.90 -7.74 -19.27
N LEU A 126 4.70 -8.32 -18.37
CA LEU A 126 4.58 -9.74 -18.00
C LEU A 126 3.39 -10.02 -17.06
N SER A 127 2.83 -8.99 -16.43
CA SER A 127 1.62 -9.11 -15.61
C SER A 127 0.34 -9.15 -16.44
N ILE A 128 0.38 -8.68 -17.70
CA ILE A 128 -0.79 -8.67 -18.59
C ILE A 128 -1.02 -10.10 -19.11
N LYS A 129 -2.20 -10.64 -18.81
CA LYS A 129 -2.62 -12.00 -19.16
C LYS A 129 -4.02 -12.00 -19.73
N ILE A 130 -4.34 -13.05 -20.47
CA ILE A 130 -5.70 -13.26 -21.03
C ILE A 130 -6.77 -13.15 -19.92
N GLY A 131 -6.48 -13.64 -18.72
CA GLY A 131 -7.40 -13.61 -17.60
C GLY A 131 -7.63 -12.23 -16.97
N ASN A 132 -6.75 -11.24 -17.17
CA ASN A 132 -6.87 -9.92 -16.53
C ASN A 132 -6.91 -8.74 -17.52
N ILE A 133 -6.70 -8.96 -18.82
CA ILE A 133 -6.73 -7.90 -19.83
C ILE A 133 -8.09 -7.17 -19.90
N ARG A 134 -9.20 -7.92 -19.84
CA ARG A 134 -10.55 -7.33 -19.82
C ARG A 134 -10.76 -6.48 -18.55
N PRO A 135 -10.49 -6.99 -17.33
CA PRO A 135 -10.51 -6.17 -16.12
C PRO A 135 -9.65 -4.91 -16.20
N MET A 136 -8.43 -5.01 -16.76
CA MET A 136 -7.52 -3.86 -16.87
C MET A 136 -8.05 -2.78 -17.81
N ILE A 137 -8.62 -3.15 -18.95
CA ILE A 137 -9.20 -2.20 -19.91
C ILE A 137 -10.44 -1.54 -19.30
N ALA A 138 -11.34 -2.34 -18.71
CA ALA A 138 -12.55 -1.83 -18.06
C ALA A 138 -12.22 -0.81 -16.97
N ALA A 139 -11.32 -1.17 -16.05
CA ALA A 139 -10.87 -0.27 -14.99
C ALA A 139 -10.26 1.03 -15.52
N GLY A 140 -9.52 0.98 -16.65
CA GLY A 140 -8.98 2.18 -17.30
C GLY A 140 -10.07 3.10 -17.87
N LEU A 141 -11.10 2.54 -18.51
CA LEU A 141 -12.22 3.28 -19.08
C LEU A 141 -13.12 3.91 -18.01
N ASP A 142 -13.38 3.19 -16.91
CA ASP A 142 -14.17 3.72 -15.80
C ASP A 142 -13.44 4.85 -15.04
N ASN A 143 -12.12 4.93 -15.20
CA ASN A 143 -11.26 5.87 -14.49
C ASN A 143 -10.53 6.83 -15.44
N ILE A 144 -11.19 7.24 -16.54
CA ILE A 144 -10.61 8.18 -17.52
C ILE A 144 -10.16 9.49 -16.87
N GLN A 145 -10.91 10.04 -15.92
CA GLN A 145 -10.53 11.29 -15.25
C GLN A 145 -9.23 11.15 -14.46
N LEU A 146 -9.09 10.05 -13.69
CA LEU A 146 -7.86 9.73 -12.99
C LEU A 146 -6.71 9.51 -13.96
N THR A 147 -6.93 8.75 -15.04
CA THR A 147 -5.93 8.46 -16.07
C THR A 147 -5.43 9.75 -16.72
N LYS A 148 -6.35 10.64 -17.11
CA LYS A 148 -6.05 11.95 -17.69
C LYS A 148 -5.22 12.78 -16.71
N TYR A 149 -5.66 12.87 -15.45
CA TYR A 149 -4.94 13.59 -14.40
C TYR A 149 -3.50 13.06 -14.23
N LEU A 150 -3.31 11.74 -14.16
CA LEU A 150 -1.98 11.14 -14.04
C LEU A 150 -1.08 11.46 -15.25
N ILE A 151 -1.62 11.44 -16.47
CA ILE A 151 -0.88 11.81 -17.68
C ILE A 151 -0.46 13.28 -17.65
N GLU A 152 -1.36 14.17 -17.23
CA GLU A 152 -1.07 15.61 -17.08
C GLU A 152 0.06 15.83 -16.06
N GLN A 153 -0.03 15.18 -14.89
CA GLN A 153 0.99 15.25 -13.84
C GLN A 153 2.37 14.75 -14.32
N VAL A 154 2.42 13.64 -15.08
CA VAL A 154 3.67 13.10 -15.64
C VAL A 154 4.28 14.05 -16.69
N ARG A 155 3.46 14.83 -17.39
CA ARG A 155 3.90 15.78 -18.43
C ARG A 155 4.34 17.14 -17.89
N GLN A 156 4.13 17.42 -16.60
CA GLN A 156 4.50 18.70 -16.00
C GLN A 156 6.01 18.96 -16.12
N SER A 157 6.34 20.15 -16.60
CA SER A 157 7.71 20.65 -16.64
C SER A 157 8.19 21.07 -15.23
N PRO A 158 9.51 21.25 -15.02
CA PRO A 158 10.02 21.81 -13.77
C PRO A 158 9.39 23.16 -13.42
N GLN A 159 9.11 24.00 -14.43
CA GLN A 159 8.46 25.29 -14.22
C GLN A 159 7.02 25.15 -13.73
N ASP A 160 6.23 24.24 -14.33
CA ASP A 160 4.84 23.98 -13.89
C ASP A 160 4.79 23.55 -12.42
N ARG A 161 5.77 22.73 -12.01
CA ARG A 161 5.89 22.26 -10.63
C ARG A 161 6.27 23.39 -9.67
N LEU A 162 7.16 24.29 -10.09
CA LEU A 162 7.52 25.48 -9.33
C LEU A 162 6.35 26.45 -9.18
N GLU A 163 5.57 26.69 -10.25
CA GLU A 163 4.38 27.54 -10.17
C GLU A 163 3.34 26.95 -9.22
N ALA A 164 3.11 25.63 -9.27
CA ALA A 164 2.26 24.96 -8.28
C ALA A 164 2.80 25.10 -6.84
N LEU A 165 4.12 25.03 -6.64
CA LEU A 165 4.74 25.25 -5.33
C LEU A 165 4.53 26.69 -4.83
N LYS A 166 4.60 27.69 -5.73
CA LYS A 166 4.39 29.09 -5.38
C LYS A 166 2.99 29.42 -4.86
N GLU A 167 1.99 28.59 -5.17
CA GLU A 167 0.66 28.70 -4.55
C GLU A 167 0.68 28.44 -3.03
N TYR A 168 1.71 27.73 -2.53
CA TYR A 168 1.89 27.35 -1.12
C TYR A 168 3.05 28.12 -0.48
N LEU A 169 4.09 28.41 -1.26
CA LEU A 169 5.29 29.14 -0.85
C LEU A 169 5.64 30.17 -1.93
N PRO A 170 5.03 31.38 -1.92
CA PRO A 170 5.20 32.38 -2.99
C PRO A 170 6.64 32.80 -3.27
N THR A 171 7.52 32.66 -2.27
CA THR A 171 8.95 33.00 -2.35
C THR A 171 9.84 31.86 -2.87
N ALA A 172 9.26 30.71 -3.25
CA ALA A 172 10.02 29.55 -3.71
C ALA A 172 10.87 29.85 -4.95
N LYS A 173 12.14 29.46 -4.91
CA LYS A 173 13.10 29.55 -6.01
C LYS A 173 13.50 28.15 -6.46
N MET A 174 13.53 27.89 -7.77
CA MET A 174 13.83 26.55 -8.30
C MET A 174 15.15 25.95 -7.77
N GLU A 175 16.17 26.78 -7.56
CA GLU A 175 17.50 26.38 -7.06
C GLU A 175 17.47 25.69 -5.69
N ASP A 176 16.44 25.95 -4.88
CA ASP A 176 16.26 25.35 -3.56
C ASP A 176 15.54 23.99 -3.62
N TRP A 177 15.13 23.51 -4.80
CA TRP A 177 14.24 22.35 -4.94
C TRP A 177 14.72 21.34 -5.98
N GLU A 178 14.81 20.08 -5.56
CA GLU A 178 15.18 18.97 -6.41
C GLU A 178 14.05 17.96 -6.52
N LEU A 179 13.83 17.40 -7.71
CA LEU A 179 12.84 16.35 -7.90
C LEU A 179 13.40 15.01 -7.41
N GLU A 180 12.76 14.42 -6.42
CA GLU A 180 13.08 13.11 -5.89
C GLU A 180 11.98 12.09 -6.26
N THR A 181 12.39 10.94 -6.80
CA THR A 181 11.46 9.83 -7.08
C THR A 181 11.13 9.10 -5.78
N ALA A 182 9.84 8.99 -5.48
CA ALA A 182 9.33 8.36 -4.27
C ALA A 182 9.30 6.82 -4.40
N GLY A 183 8.54 6.19 -3.49
CA GLY A 183 8.24 4.76 -3.57
C GLY A 183 7.43 4.37 -4.81
N GLN A 184 7.51 3.09 -5.15
CA GLN A 184 6.71 2.46 -6.18
C GLN A 184 5.50 1.77 -5.53
N ARG A 185 4.31 2.03 -6.06
CA ARG A 185 3.07 1.34 -5.67
C ARG A 185 2.51 0.57 -6.87
N VAL A 186 1.78 -0.51 -6.60
CA VAL A 186 0.93 -1.19 -7.59
C VAL A 186 -0.51 -0.99 -7.18
N GLN A 187 -1.27 -0.31 -8.03
CA GLN A 187 -2.70 -0.16 -7.91
C GLN A 187 -3.36 -1.45 -8.41
N VAL A 188 -4.12 -2.12 -7.54
CA VAL A 188 -4.73 -3.41 -7.86
C VAL A 188 -5.95 -3.19 -8.71
N ILE A 189 -6.13 -4.06 -9.70
CA ILE A 189 -7.34 -4.18 -10.50
C ILE A 189 -7.90 -5.56 -10.23
N LYS A 190 -9.17 -5.65 -9.85
CA LYS A 190 -9.86 -6.93 -9.68
C LYS A 190 -10.97 -7.06 -10.71
N LYS A 191 -11.24 -8.30 -11.11
CA LYS A 191 -12.41 -8.62 -11.92
C LYS A 191 -13.67 -8.27 -11.14
N ASP A 192 -14.61 -7.65 -11.83
CA ASP A 192 -15.92 -7.31 -11.30
C ASP A 192 -16.99 -7.79 -12.28
N ASP A 193 -18.13 -8.25 -11.77
CA ASP A 193 -19.18 -8.82 -12.62
C ASP A 193 -20.03 -7.73 -13.30
N GLU A 194 -20.13 -6.55 -12.71
CA GLU A 194 -20.91 -5.42 -13.24
C GLU A 194 -20.06 -4.56 -14.18
N HIS A 195 -18.90 -4.13 -13.72
CA HIS A 195 -18.01 -3.21 -14.44
C HIS A 195 -17.00 -3.96 -15.33
N GLY A 196 -16.86 -5.28 -15.19
CA GLY A 196 -15.83 -6.08 -15.86
C GLY A 196 -14.45 -5.99 -15.19
N GLY A 197 -14.12 -4.87 -14.55
CA GLY A 197 -12.99 -4.72 -13.64
C GLY A 197 -12.94 -3.36 -12.96
N ILE A 198 -12.50 -3.33 -11.70
CA ILE A 198 -12.46 -2.11 -10.87
C ILE A 198 -11.09 -1.90 -10.24
N LEU A 199 -10.73 -0.62 -10.03
CA LEU A 199 -9.54 -0.23 -9.27
C LEU A 199 -9.81 -0.38 -7.77
N GLU A 200 -8.96 -1.15 -7.08
CA GLU A 200 -9.06 -1.38 -5.65
C GLU A 200 -8.14 -0.45 -4.86
N PHE A 201 -8.68 0.65 -4.33
CA PHE A 201 -7.89 1.68 -3.64
C PHE A 201 -7.36 1.24 -2.27
N GLY A 202 -7.94 0.19 -1.68
CA GLY A 202 -7.59 -0.37 -0.37
C GLY A 202 -6.55 -1.48 -0.41
N THR A 203 -6.43 -2.17 0.74
CA THR A 203 -5.72 -3.44 0.83
C THR A 203 -6.69 -4.56 0.48
N GLU A 204 -6.30 -5.45 -0.42
CA GLU A 204 -7.06 -6.64 -0.78
C GLU A 204 -6.36 -7.89 -0.25
N VAL A 205 -7.13 -8.82 0.32
CA VAL A 205 -6.61 -10.06 0.90
C VAL A 205 -7.15 -11.24 0.08
N VAL A 206 -6.29 -11.82 -0.73
CA VAL A 206 -6.63 -13.01 -1.52
C VAL A 206 -6.18 -14.25 -0.78
N THR A 207 -7.09 -15.17 -0.52
CA THR A 207 -6.83 -16.45 0.16
C THR A 207 -7.27 -17.60 -0.72
N ALA A 208 -6.52 -18.69 -0.75
CA ALA A 208 -7.04 -19.94 -1.32
C ALA A 208 -8.20 -20.46 -0.47
N GLU A 209 -9.15 -21.14 -1.10
CA GLU A 209 -10.31 -21.78 -0.44
C GLU A 209 -9.90 -22.66 0.74
N ASP A 210 -8.77 -23.37 0.63
CA ASP A 210 -8.26 -24.24 1.68
C ASP A 210 -7.41 -23.54 2.76
N GLY A 211 -7.29 -22.21 2.67
CA GLY A 211 -6.54 -21.39 3.62
C GLY A 211 -5.02 -21.59 3.57
N SER A 212 -4.48 -22.40 2.67
CA SER A 212 -3.05 -22.78 2.66
C SER A 212 -2.12 -21.69 2.10
N ILE A 213 -2.67 -20.66 1.47
CA ILE A 213 -1.93 -19.50 0.99
C ILE A 213 -2.79 -18.24 1.09
N ALA A 214 -2.16 -17.13 1.44
CA ALA A 214 -2.77 -15.81 1.46
C ALA A 214 -1.82 -14.77 0.87
N ALA A 215 -2.36 -13.75 0.19
CA ALA A 215 -1.61 -12.64 -0.38
C ALA A 215 -2.26 -11.30 -0.02
N LEU A 216 -1.42 -10.33 0.37
CA LEU A 216 -1.82 -8.93 0.49
C LEU A 216 -1.46 -8.19 -0.79
N LEU A 217 -2.47 -7.57 -1.40
CA LEU A 217 -2.35 -6.74 -2.59
C LEU A 217 -2.80 -5.30 -2.29
N GLY A 218 -2.34 -4.35 -3.10
CA GLY A 218 -2.87 -2.98 -3.10
C GLY A 218 -2.18 -2.07 -2.11
N ALA A 219 -2.96 -1.24 -1.41
CA ALA A 219 -2.44 -0.36 -0.38
C ALA A 219 -1.75 -1.17 0.72
N SER A 220 -0.60 -0.68 1.21
CA SER A 220 -0.07 -1.20 2.47
C SER A 220 -1.07 -0.88 3.58
N PRO A 221 -1.45 -1.86 4.42
CA PRO A 221 -2.27 -1.58 5.59
C PRO A 221 -1.62 -0.49 6.44
N GLY A 222 -2.39 0.54 6.78
CA GLY A 222 -1.98 1.51 7.78
C GLY A 222 -2.03 0.89 9.17
N ALA A 223 -1.42 1.56 10.15
CA ALA A 223 -1.45 1.09 11.55
C ALA A 223 -2.88 0.85 12.07
N SER A 224 -3.85 1.63 11.58
CA SER A 224 -5.27 1.52 11.94
C SER A 224 -5.98 0.29 11.35
N THR A 225 -5.48 -0.30 10.26
CA THR A 225 -6.15 -1.42 9.56
C THR A 225 -5.37 -2.72 9.58
N ALA A 226 -4.05 -2.67 9.79
CA ALA A 226 -3.16 -3.84 9.74
C ALA A 226 -3.61 -4.96 10.70
N VAL A 227 -3.93 -4.62 11.95
CA VAL A 227 -4.35 -5.61 12.96
C VAL A 227 -5.66 -6.27 12.56
N SER A 228 -6.66 -5.49 12.14
CA SER A 228 -7.96 -6.03 11.70
C SER A 228 -7.81 -6.95 10.49
N ILE A 229 -7.01 -6.56 9.50
CA ILE A 229 -6.73 -7.38 8.32
C ILE A 229 -6.07 -8.71 8.70
N MET A 230 -5.08 -8.68 9.60
CA MET A 230 -4.42 -9.90 10.05
C MET A 230 -5.34 -10.80 10.88
N LEU A 231 -6.22 -10.26 11.72
CA LEU A 231 -7.23 -11.05 12.43
C LEU A 231 -8.19 -11.74 11.46
N SER A 232 -8.70 -11.02 10.46
CA SER A 232 -9.53 -11.61 9.40
C SER A 232 -8.80 -12.71 8.63
N LEU A 233 -7.50 -12.56 8.39
CA LEU A 233 -6.68 -13.59 7.76
C LEU A 233 -6.54 -14.83 8.67
N LEU A 234 -6.31 -14.65 9.97
CA LEU A 234 -6.25 -15.76 10.91
C LEU A 234 -7.58 -16.54 10.94
N ASP A 235 -8.71 -15.84 10.95
CA ASP A 235 -10.03 -16.49 10.91
C ASP A 235 -10.23 -17.31 9.63
N ARG A 236 -9.78 -16.80 8.47
CA ARG A 236 -9.93 -17.48 7.17
C ARG A 236 -8.95 -18.64 6.98
N CYS A 237 -7.69 -18.45 7.33
CA CYS A 237 -6.62 -19.42 7.04
C CYS A 237 -6.34 -20.38 8.20
N PHE A 238 -6.73 -20.02 9.42
CA PHE A 238 -6.44 -20.76 10.66
C PHE A 238 -7.68 -20.86 11.56
N GLY A 239 -8.89 -20.85 10.98
CA GLY A 239 -10.14 -20.77 11.74
C GLY A 239 -10.29 -21.85 12.81
N GLU A 240 -9.85 -23.08 12.55
CA GLU A 240 -9.88 -24.16 13.56
C GLU A 240 -8.89 -23.91 14.70
N GLN A 241 -7.71 -23.35 14.42
CA GLN A 241 -6.74 -22.97 15.45
C GLN A 241 -7.23 -21.78 16.26
N VAL A 242 -7.83 -20.78 15.62
CA VAL A 242 -8.38 -19.60 16.30
C VAL A 242 -9.46 -19.98 17.31
N LYS A 243 -10.25 -21.03 17.03
CA LYS A 243 -11.26 -21.55 17.98
C LYS A 243 -10.65 -22.24 19.22
N GLN A 244 -9.36 -22.59 19.20
CA GLN A 244 -8.74 -23.30 20.31
C GLN A 244 -8.56 -22.37 21.53
N PRO A 245 -8.79 -22.86 22.76
CA PRO A 245 -8.68 -22.04 23.98
C PRO A 245 -7.34 -21.32 24.13
N GLN A 246 -6.24 -21.98 23.77
CA GLN A 246 -4.89 -21.40 23.83
C GLN A 246 -4.72 -20.18 22.91
N TRP A 247 -5.31 -20.19 21.71
CA TRP A 247 -5.23 -19.06 20.78
C TRP A 247 -6.15 -17.93 21.22
N GLN A 248 -7.37 -18.26 21.65
CA GLN A 248 -8.30 -17.28 22.23
C GLN A 248 -7.68 -16.56 23.43
N GLN A 249 -7.03 -17.30 24.33
CA GLN A 249 -6.32 -16.73 25.47
C GLN A 249 -5.19 -15.80 25.01
N LYS A 250 -4.38 -16.22 24.03
CA LYS A 250 -3.27 -15.39 23.52
C LYS A 250 -3.76 -14.13 22.82
N LEU A 251 -4.81 -14.22 22.02
CA LEU A 251 -5.43 -13.09 21.34
C LEU A 251 -5.98 -12.08 22.34
N ARG A 252 -6.67 -12.52 23.40
CA ARG A 252 -7.17 -11.64 24.47
C ARG A 252 -6.05 -11.03 25.31
N GLN A 253 -4.92 -11.73 25.47
CA GLN A 253 -3.75 -11.16 26.12
C GLN A 253 -3.13 -10.01 25.30
N MET A 254 -3.09 -10.15 23.96
CA MET A 254 -2.53 -9.13 23.08
C MET A 254 -3.53 -8.00 22.79
N ILE A 255 -4.82 -8.31 22.75
CA ILE A 255 -5.92 -7.43 22.38
C ILE A 255 -7.05 -7.68 23.38
N PRO A 256 -7.09 -6.97 24.53
CA PRO A 256 -8.09 -7.20 25.57
C PRO A 256 -9.55 -7.10 25.10
N SER A 257 -9.80 -6.29 24.06
CA SER A 257 -11.11 -6.14 23.40
C SER A 257 -11.44 -7.20 22.35
N TYR A 258 -10.59 -8.21 22.13
CA TYR A 258 -10.82 -9.19 21.08
C TYR A 258 -12.18 -9.88 21.22
N GLY A 259 -12.98 -9.86 20.14
CA GLY A 259 -14.35 -10.36 20.11
C GLY A 259 -15.41 -9.43 20.71
N GLN A 260 -15.06 -8.20 21.10
CA GLN A 260 -15.99 -7.23 21.68
C GLN A 260 -16.05 -5.95 20.84
N LYS A 261 -17.24 -5.34 20.75
CA LYS A 261 -17.43 -4.04 20.12
C LYS A 261 -17.29 -2.94 21.16
N LEU A 262 -16.23 -2.13 21.06
CA LEU A 262 -15.98 -1.03 22.00
C LEU A 262 -17.06 0.05 21.97
N ASN A 263 -17.68 0.28 20.81
CA ASN A 263 -18.78 1.24 20.68
C ASN A 263 -20.01 0.87 21.53
N GLU A 264 -20.15 -0.40 21.90
CA GLU A 264 -21.28 -0.91 22.70
C GLU A 264 -20.89 -1.11 24.19
N ASN A 265 -19.63 -0.87 24.56
CA ASN A 265 -19.12 -1.06 25.93
C ASN A 265 -18.21 0.10 26.35
N ALA A 266 -18.83 1.16 26.89
CA ALA A 266 -18.13 2.38 27.31
C ALA A 266 -17.06 2.12 28.38
N SER A 267 -17.34 1.25 29.35
CA SER A 267 -16.39 0.92 30.43
C SER A 267 -15.14 0.23 29.90
N LEU A 268 -15.30 -0.73 28.98
CA LEU A 268 -14.16 -1.39 28.33
C LEU A 268 -13.37 -0.42 27.44
N ALA A 269 -14.06 0.47 26.72
CA ALA A 269 -13.40 1.47 25.89
C ALA A 269 -12.55 2.44 26.73
N GLU A 270 -13.06 2.87 27.89
CA GLU A 270 -12.33 3.71 28.84
C GLU A 270 -11.12 2.97 29.42
N GLN A 271 -11.30 1.72 29.86
CA GLN A 271 -10.19 0.88 30.36
C GLN A 271 -9.05 0.78 29.34
N ILE A 272 -9.35 0.42 28.10
CA ILE A 272 -8.34 0.26 27.04
C ILE A 272 -7.68 1.58 26.70
N ARG A 273 -8.43 2.68 26.70
CA ARG A 273 -7.87 4.02 26.47
C ARG A 273 -6.87 4.38 27.56
N ASN A 274 -7.20 4.12 28.82
CA ASN A 274 -6.31 4.37 29.96
C ASN A 274 -5.04 3.50 29.89
N GLU A 275 -5.20 2.20 29.64
CA GLU A 275 -4.07 1.26 29.47
C GLU A 275 -3.14 1.66 28.33
N THR A 276 -3.70 2.02 27.17
CA THR A 276 -2.94 2.45 25.99
C THR A 276 -2.23 3.77 26.24
N THR A 277 -2.90 4.74 26.89
CA THR A 277 -2.33 6.04 27.27
C THR A 277 -1.13 5.86 28.20
N ALA A 278 -1.27 5.03 29.23
CA ALA A 278 -0.19 4.73 30.17
C ALA A 278 0.98 4.01 29.47
N SER A 279 0.69 2.99 28.65
CA SER A 279 1.71 2.21 27.93
C SER A 279 2.52 3.06 26.94
N LEU A 280 1.85 3.97 26.25
CA LEU A 280 2.47 4.89 25.29
C LEU A 280 3.03 6.17 25.95
N LYS A 281 2.91 6.30 27.28
CA LYS A 281 3.32 7.48 28.06
C LYS A 281 2.73 8.79 27.50
N LEU A 282 1.51 8.70 26.98
CA LEU A 282 0.79 9.88 26.51
C LEU A 282 0.28 10.64 27.73
N LYS A 283 0.41 11.97 27.71
CA LYS A 283 -0.25 12.80 28.70
C LYS A 283 -1.73 12.77 28.39
N THR A 284 -2.56 12.40 29.36
CA THR A 284 -4.01 12.59 29.27
C THR A 284 -4.24 14.09 29.05
N VAL A 285 -4.75 14.45 27.88
CA VAL A 285 -5.20 15.82 27.57
C VAL A 285 -6.63 15.97 28.07
#